data_AF-A0AAD0VU50-F1
#
_entry.id   AF-A0AAD0VU50-F1
#
_cell.length_a   1.000
_cell.length_b   1.000
_cell.length_c   1.000
_cell.angle_alpha   90.00
_cell.angle_beta   90.00
_cell.angle_gamma   90.00
#
_symmetry.space_group_name_H-M   'P 1'
#
loop_
_entity.id
_entity.type
_entity.pdbx_description
1 polymer ?
#
loop_
_entity_poly.entity_id
_entity_poly.type
_entity_poly.pdbx_seq_one_letter_code
_entity_poly.pdbx_strand_id
1 'polypeptide(L)'
;MSTSDNAWAETAEVFLGSLEANDSTTSSAPLPEQGFQPVYLSLFKSADGSMISGQSDWLITGKQKPASVFRFSYHSRGVDRLHFMITGSGEDHDKKMGISRNGYLGLYHYASVTDYIKLEPLHWAEDTLICRLRDHQGHLIGTHHDPAVDKPFFKYLRVLEGREAIFRITRIRG
;
A
#
# COMPACT_ATOMS: atom_id res chain seq x y z
N MET A 1 -30.44 2.11 3.27
CA MET A 1 -29.48 1.34 4.10
C MET A 1 -28.26 2.22 4.28
N SER A 2 -27.92 2.55 5.52
CA SER A 2 -26.84 3.47 5.83
C SER A 2 -25.50 2.87 5.42
N THR A 3 -24.69 3.62 4.69
CA THR A 3 -23.31 3.26 4.32
C THR A 3 -22.37 3.17 5.54
N SER A 4 -22.85 3.51 6.74
CA SER A 4 -22.09 3.51 8.00
C SER A 4 -21.70 2.12 8.51
N ASP A 5 -22.50 1.08 8.24
CA ASP A 5 -22.35 -0.20 8.95
C ASP A 5 -21.14 -1.02 8.47
N ASN A 6 -20.61 -0.72 7.28
CA ASN A 6 -19.47 -1.42 6.69
C ASN A 6 -18.15 -0.63 6.78
N ALA A 7 -18.14 0.55 7.40
CA ALA A 7 -16.94 1.38 7.54
C ALA A 7 -16.03 0.89 8.68
N TRP A 8 -15.72 -0.41 8.68
CA TRP A 8 -15.07 -1.11 9.79
C TRP A 8 -13.69 -0.54 10.15
N ALA A 9 -12.97 0.04 9.19
CA ALA A 9 -11.66 0.62 9.48
C ALA A 9 -11.77 1.98 10.19
N GLU A 10 -12.95 2.61 10.27
CA GLU A 10 -13.16 3.83 11.05
C GLU A 10 -13.20 3.56 12.56
N THR A 11 -13.56 2.34 12.96
CA THR A 11 -13.72 1.95 14.37
C THR A 11 -12.64 0.96 14.85
N ALA A 12 -11.87 0.38 13.92
CA ALA A 12 -10.78 -0.53 14.26
C ALA A 12 -9.55 0.24 14.77
N GLU A 13 -9.20 0.05 16.05
CA GLU A 13 -7.93 0.56 16.58
C GLU A 13 -6.72 -0.09 15.88
N VAL A 14 -6.83 -1.38 15.60
CA VAL A 14 -5.79 -2.19 14.94
C VAL A 14 -6.45 -3.27 14.08
N PHE A 15 -5.89 -3.55 12.91
CA PHE A 15 -6.24 -4.75 12.12
C PHE A 15 -5.07 -5.24 11.27
N LEU A 16 -5.15 -6.51 10.85
CA LEU A 16 -4.29 -7.06 9.80
C LEU A 16 -5.00 -6.96 8.45
N GLY A 17 -4.29 -6.56 7.41
CA GLY A 17 -4.84 -6.47 6.06
C GLY A 17 -3.80 -6.77 4.99
N SER A 18 -4.23 -7.42 3.91
CA SER A 18 -3.44 -7.51 2.69
C SER A 18 -3.66 -6.27 1.82
N LEU A 19 -2.64 -5.92 1.03
CA LEU A 19 -2.68 -4.77 0.13
C LEU A 19 -2.51 -5.20 -1.33
N GLU A 20 -3.34 -4.66 -2.20
CA GLU A 20 -3.26 -4.84 -3.65
C GLU A 20 -3.45 -3.50 -4.36
N ALA A 21 -2.86 -3.33 -5.54
CA ALA A 21 -2.87 -2.09 -6.30
C ALA A 21 -3.47 -2.29 -7.70
N ASN A 22 -4.16 -1.29 -8.22
CA ASN A 22 -4.65 -1.24 -9.59
C ASN A 22 -4.35 0.14 -10.19
N ASP A 23 -3.61 0.15 -11.29
CA ASP A 23 -3.20 1.36 -12.03
C ASP A 23 -3.78 1.38 -13.46
N SER A 24 -4.87 0.65 -13.69
CA SER A 24 -5.56 0.61 -14.97
C SER A 24 -6.34 1.92 -15.16
N THR A 25 -6.10 2.60 -16.27
CA THR A 25 -6.54 3.98 -16.55
C THR A 25 -8.00 4.12 -16.99
N THR A 26 -8.91 3.25 -16.57
CA THR A 26 -10.33 3.41 -16.91
C THR A 26 -10.95 4.50 -16.03
N SER A 27 -10.77 5.76 -16.47
CA SER A 27 -11.29 6.98 -15.86
C SER A 27 -12.81 7.17 -16.01
N SER A 28 -13.57 6.15 -16.41
CA SER A 28 -15.02 6.22 -16.50
C SER A 28 -15.63 4.83 -16.37
N ALA A 29 -16.70 4.71 -15.57
CA ALA A 29 -17.39 3.49 -15.13
C ALA A 29 -16.87 2.94 -13.76
N PRO A 30 -17.68 2.13 -13.04
CA PRO A 30 -17.60 1.97 -11.59
C PRO A 30 -16.23 1.47 -11.11
N LEU A 31 -15.94 1.68 -9.82
CA LEU A 31 -14.69 1.23 -9.19
C LEU A 31 -14.41 -0.22 -9.60
N PRO A 32 -13.19 -0.51 -10.06
CA PRO A 32 -12.92 -1.81 -10.64
C PRO A 32 -12.98 -2.85 -9.54
N GLU A 33 -13.73 -3.92 -9.77
CA GLU A 33 -13.76 -5.09 -8.88
C GLU A 33 -12.60 -6.06 -9.17
N GLN A 34 -11.94 -5.88 -10.31
CA GLN A 34 -10.90 -6.76 -10.86
C GLN A 34 -9.64 -5.99 -11.24
N GLY A 35 -8.56 -6.71 -11.55
CA GLY A 35 -7.31 -6.10 -12.02
C GLY A 35 -6.38 -5.60 -10.92
N PHE A 36 -6.75 -5.77 -9.66
CA PHE A 36 -5.83 -5.59 -8.54
C PHE A 36 -4.71 -6.62 -8.58
N GLN A 37 -3.49 -6.13 -8.37
CA GLN A 37 -2.28 -6.94 -8.30
C GLN A 37 -1.72 -6.90 -6.87
N PRO A 38 -1.24 -8.04 -6.34
CA PRO A 38 -0.54 -8.10 -5.08
C PRO A 38 0.47 -6.97 -4.88
N VAL A 39 0.45 -6.35 -3.70
CA VAL A 39 1.55 -5.53 -3.22
C VAL A 39 2.38 -6.38 -2.25
N TYR A 40 3.69 -6.42 -2.48
CA TYR A 40 4.62 -7.19 -1.67
C TYR A 40 6.00 -6.52 -1.64
N LEU A 41 6.86 -6.98 -0.73
CA LEU A 41 8.21 -6.45 -0.60
C LEU A 41 9.13 -6.94 -1.72
N SER A 42 9.91 -6.01 -2.27
CA SER A 42 11.03 -6.32 -3.14
C SER A 42 12.05 -7.16 -2.39
N LEU A 43 12.48 -8.23 -3.02
CA LEU A 43 13.56 -9.09 -2.53
C LEU A 43 14.58 -9.21 -3.65
N PHE A 44 15.58 -8.34 -3.63
CA PHE A 44 16.66 -8.39 -4.62
C PHE A 44 17.91 -8.96 -3.97
N LYS A 45 18.35 -10.08 -4.53
CA LYS A 45 19.61 -10.72 -4.16
C LYS A 45 20.65 -10.44 -5.24
N SER A 46 21.89 -10.22 -4.84
CA SER A 46 23.03 -10.21 -5.74
C SER A 46 23.27 -11.61 -6.32
N ALA A 47 24.14 -11.70 -7.33
CA ALA A 47 24.45 -12.97 -8.01
C ALA A 47 24.98 -14.06 -7.07
N ASP A 48 25.61 -13.68 -5.95
CA ASP A 48 26.10 -14.58 -4.90
C ASP A 48 25.03 -14.92 -3.83
N GLY A 49 23.78 -14.47 -4.02
CA GLY A 49 22.66 -14.74 -3.13
C GLY A 49 22.57 -13.81 -1.92
N SER A 50 23.48 -12.86 -1.74
CA SER A 50 23.42 -11.88 -0.66
C SER A 50 22.29 -10.86 -0.91
N MET A 51 21.71 -10.30 0.14
CA MET A 51 20.65 -9.29 0.01
C MET A 51 21.25 -7.94 -0.41
N ILE A 52 20.70 -7.32 -1.46
CA ILE A 52 21.15 -5.99 -1.88
C ILE A 52 20.52 -4.94 -0.95
N SER A 53 21.32 -4.45 0.00
CA SER A 53 20.90 -3.41 0.95
C SER A 53 20.46 -2.14 0.21
N GLY A 54 19.34 -1.55 0.62
CA GLY A 54 18.81 -0.32 0.03
C GLY A 54 17.98 -0.51 -1.25
N GLN A 55 17.89 -1.74 -1.78
CA GLN A 55 16.99 -2.08 -2.89
C GLN A 55 15.92 -3.11 -2.49
N SER A 56 16.16 -3.85 -1.41
CA SER A 56 15.16 -4.73 -0.79
C SER A 56 14.29 -3.95 0.19
N ASP A 57 13.09 -4.47 0.49
CA ASP A 57 12.06 -3.89 1.36
C ASP A 57 11.25 -2.71 0.77
N TRP A 58 11.41 -2.41 -0.52
CA TRP A 58 10.48 -1.49 -1.20
C TRP A 58 9.18 -2.20 -1.53
N LEU A 59 8.05 -1.50 -1.43
CA LEU A 59 6.78 -2.04 -1.85
C LEU A 59 6.67 -1.97 -3.37
N ILE A 60 6.41 -3.13 -3.95
CA ILE A 60 6.20 -3.31 -5.38
C ILE A 60 4.86 -4.01 -5.61
N THR A 61 4.28 -3.78 -6.78
CA THR A 61 3.10 -4.50 -7.24
C THR A 61 3.40 -5.31 -8.50
N GLY A 62 2.83 -6.50 -8.58
CA GLY A 62 3.05 -7.45 -9.66
C GLY A 62 2.31 -8.77 -9.42
N LYS A 63 2.58 -9.78 -10.25
CA LYS A 63 1.92 -11.09 -10.18
C LYS A 63 2.82 -12.21 -9.63
N GLN A 64 4.00 -11.87 -9.13
CA GLN A 64 5.04 -12.84 -8.79
C GLN A 64 4.84 -13.47 -7.42
N LYS A 65 4.20 -12.76 -6.49
CA LYS A 65 4.01 -13.20 -5.11
C LYS A 65 2.59 -12.89 -4.63
N PRO A 66 2.07 -13.63 -3.63
CA PRO A 66 0.89 -13.22 -2.90
C PRO A 66 1.06 -11.83 -2.27
N ALA A 67 -0.06 -11.17 -1.97
CA ALA A 67 -0.04 -9.89 -1.28
C ALA A 67 0.55 -10.04 0.13
N SER A 68 1.46 -9.15 0.49
CA SER A 68 1.96 -9.05 1.87
C SER A 68 0.83 -8.61 2.80
N VAL A 69 0.85 -9.16 4.01
CA VAL A 69 -0.02 -8.74 5.11
C VAL A 69 0.69 -7.66 5.92
N PHE A 70 -0.05 -6.62 6.26
CA PHE A 70 0.42 -5.51 7.08
C PHE A 70 -0.46 -5.34 8.31
N ARG A 71 0.10 -4.77 9.36
CA ARG A 71 -0.64 -4.34 10.54
C ARG A 71 -0.93 -2.84 10.43
N PHE A 72 -2.20 -2.50 10.41
CA PHE A 72 -2.71 -1.14 10.37
C PHE A 72 -3.08 -0.74 11.80
N SER A 73 -2.47 0.33 12.31
CA SER A 73 -2.80 0.92 13.62
C SER A 73 -3.40 2.29 13.38
N TYR A 74 -4.65 2.47 13.82
CA TYR A 74 -5.32 3.75 13.70
C TYR A 74 -4.51 4.83 14.43
N HIS A 75 -4.29 5.95 13.74
CA HIS A 75 -3.60 7.11 14.29
C HIS A 75 -4.57 8.25 14.56
N SER A 76 -5.33 8.65 13.54
CA SER A 76 -6.25 9.79 13.60
C SER A 76 -7.16 9.79 12.37
N ARG A 77 -8.06 10.78 12.28
CA ARG A 77 -8.94 10.97 11.12
C ARG A 77 -9.00 12.44 10.72
N GLY A 78 -8.98 12.70 9.42
CA GLY A 78 -9.26 14.00 8.81
C GLY A 78 -10.73 14.10 8.34
N VAL A 79 -11.07 15.10 7.54
CA VAL A 79 -12.45 15.28 7.05
C VAL A 79 -12.86 14.15 6.10
N ASP A 80 -11.96 13.72 5.22
CA ASP A 80 -12.19 12.77 4.12
C ASP A 80 -11.27 11.54 4.18
N ARG A 81 -10.45 11.40 5.23
CA ARG A 81 -9.32 10.45 5.28
C ARG A 81 -9.11 9.83 6.64
N LEU A 82 -8.76 8.55 6.64
CA LEU A 82 -8.29 7.84 7.82
C LEU A 82 -6.77 7.81 7.83
N HIS A 83 -6.14 8.00 8.97
CA HIS A 83 -4.69 8.03 9.12
C HIS A 83 -4.23 6.81 9.89
N PHE A 84 -3.29 6.06 9.33
CA PHE A 84 -2.77 4.83 9.93
C PHE A 84 -1.25 4.83 10.00
N MET A 85 -0.72 4.34 11.12
CA MET A 85 0.62 3.80 11.16
C MET A 85 0.56 2.36 10.64
N ILE A 86 1.33 2.06 9.60
CA ILE A 86 1.33 0.73 8.97
C ILE A 86 2.68 0.07 9.23
N THR A 87 2.67 -1.16 9.73
CA THR A 87 3.89 -1.95 9.96
C THR A 87 3.85 -3.25 9.17
N GLY A 88 5.01 -3.87 8.96
CA GLY A 88 5.07 -5.24 8.48
C GLY A 88 4.39 -6.21 9.44
N SER A 89 4.27 -7.46 9.00
CA SER A 89 3.82 -8.58 9.84
C SER A 89 4.85 -9.72 9.75
N GLY A 90 4.75 -10.69 10.67
CA GLY A 90 5.70 -11.81 10.72
C GLY A 90 7.14 -11.35 10.93
N GLU A 91 8.04 -11.74 10.03
CA GLU A 91 9.46 -11.39 10.09
C GLU A 91 9.73 -9.87 9.98
N ASP A 92 8.80 -9.11 9.39
CA ASP A 92 8.92 -7.66 9.21
C ASP A 92 8.14 -6.85 10.26
N HIS A 93 7.69 -7.46 11.37
CA HIS A 93 6.81 -6.83 12.36
C HIS A 93 7.39 -5.59 13.05
N ASP A 94 8.71 -5.46 13.08
CA ASP A 94 9.44 -4.33 13.66
C ASP A 94 9.71 -3.20 12.64
N LYS A 95 9.45 -3.44 11.35
CA LYS A 95 9.57 -2.43 10.29
C LYS A 95 8.28 -1.62 10.11
N LYS A 96 8.43 -0.32 9.85
CA LYS A 96 7.31 0.59 9.57
C LYS A 96 7.27 0.99 8.10
N MET A 97 6.06 1.12 7.55
CA MET A 97 5.84 1.66 6.22
C MET A 97 6.18 3.14 6.22
N GLY A 98 7.11 3.52 5.34
CA GLY A 98 7.54 4.90 5.17
C GLY A 98 7.87 5.20 3.72
N ILE A 99 8.27 6.43 3.47
CA ILE A 99 8.66 6.92 2.14
C ILE A 99 10.14 7.30 2.20
N SER A 100 10.93 6.78 1.27
CA SER A 100 12.34 7.13 1.13
C SER A 100 12.52 8.59 0.68
N ARG A 101 13.75 9.09 0.79
CA ARG A 101 14.12 10.42 0.28
C ARG A 101 13.85 10.63 -1.21
N ASN A 102 13.83 9.56 -2.00
CA ASN A 102 13.52 9.59 -3.44
C ASN A 102 12.09 9.13 -3.76
N GLY A 103 11.20 9.13 -2.76
CA GLY A 103 9.76 8.96 -2.95
C GLY A 103 9.29 7.51 -3.07
N TYR A 104 10.12 6.51 -2.77
CA TYR A 104 9.72 5.10 -2.82
C TYR A 104 9.06 4.69 -1.51
N LEU A 105 7.94 3.98 -1.61
CA LEU A 105 7.28 3.39 -0.45
C LEU A 105 7.98 2.07 -0.09
N GLY A 106 8.22 1.83 1.19
CA GLY A 106 8.89 0.64 1.67
C GLY A 106 8.72 0.41 3.16
N LEU A 107 9.24 -0.72 3.66
CA LEU A 107 9.33 -1.02 5.08
C LEU A 107 10.74 -0.70 5.59
N TYR A 108 10.84 0.12 6.63
CA TYR A 108 12.11 0.58 7.17
C TYR A 108 12.26 0.29 8.66
N HIS A 109 13.43 -0.19 9.02
CA HIS A 109 13.94 -0.27 10.39
C HIS A 109 14.41 1.10 10.84
N TYR A 110 13.51 2.00 11.24
CA TYR A 110 13.94 3.28 11.80
C TYR A 110 12.90 3.88 12.75
N ALA A 111 13.37 4.34 13.92
CA ALA A 111 12.55 5.07 14.89
C ALA A 111 11.98 6.39 14.34
N SER A 112 12.48 6.86 13.19
CA SER A 112 12.10 8.13 12.54
C SER A 112 10.92 8.03 11.59
N VAL A 113 10.39 6.83 11.29
CA VAL A 113 9.12 6.74 10.54
C VAL A 113 7.98 7.08 11.51
N THR A 114 7.72 8.38 11.60
CA THR A 114 6.64 8.98 12.39
C THR A 114 5.42 9.31 11.54
N ASP A 115 5.59 9.27 10.22
CA ASP A 115 4.58 9.70 9.28
C ASP A 115 3.55 8.60 9.05
N TYR A 116 2.28 8.93 9.26
CA TYR A 116 1.16 8.07 8.94
C TYR A 116 0.88 8.07 7.43
N ILE A 117 0.23 7.00 6.97
CA ILE A 117 -0.36 6.91 5.63
C ILE A 117 -1.83 7.27 5.72
N LYS A 118 -2.30 8.08 4.77
CA LYS A 118 -3.71 8.45 4.65
C LYS A 118 -4.41 7.48 3.72
N LEU A 119 -5.51 6.89 4.18
CA LEU A 119 -6.47 6.18 3.36
C LEU A 119 -7.59 7.15 3.02
N GLU A 120 -7.80 7.41 1.73
CA GLU A 120 -8.97 8.11 1.20
C GLU A 120 -9.98 7.07 0.71
N PRO A 121 -11.04 6.76 1.48
CA PRO A 121 -11.99 5.73 1.12
C PRO A 121 -12.74 6.05 -0.18
N LEU A 122 -12.83 5.08 -1.09
CA LEU A 122 -13.61 5.16 -2.32
C LEU A 122 -14.83 4.22 -2.28
N HIS A 123 -14.67 3.04 -1.69
CA HIS A 123 -15.76 2.08 -1.52
C HIS A 123 -15.50 1.12 -0.36
N TRP A 124 -16.57 0.82 0.36
CA TRP A 124 -16.57 -0.08 1.51
C TRP A 124 -17.36 -1.34 1.17
N ALA A 125 -16.78 -2.49 1.48
CA ALA A 125 -17.45 -3.78 1.56
C ALA A 125 -17.17 -4.42 2.93
N GLU A 126 -17.72 -5.60 3.17
CA GLU A 126 -17.72 -6.25 4.49
C GLU A 126 -16.31 -6.41 5.11
N ASP A 127 -15.33 -6.82 4.30
CA ASP A 127 -13.92 -6.96 4.71
C ASP A 127 -12.95 -6.16 3.86
N THR A 128 -13.47 -5.37 2.94
CA THR A 128 -12.65 -4.74 1.91
C THR A 128 -12.86 -3.24 1.90
N LEU A 129 -11.75 -2.51 1.80
CA LEU A 129 -11.72 -1.08 1.55
C LEU A 129 -11.00 -0.83 0.23
N ILE A 130 -11.71 -0.28 -0.74
CA ILE A 130 -11.09 0.32 -1.93
C ILE A 130 -10.80 1.79 -1.60
N CYS A 131 -9.56 2.23 -1.75
CA CYS A 131 -9.12 3.56 -1.36
C CYS A 131 -8.03 4.11 -2.28
N ARG A 132 -7.74 5.41 -2.15
CA ARG A 132 -6.44 5.96 -2.55
C ARG A 132 -5.53 5.99 -1.33
N LEU A 133 -4.25 5.68 -1.54
CA LEU A 133 -3.22 5.88 -0.53
C LEU A 133 -2.53 7.22 -0.76
N ARG A 134 -2.27 7.95 0.31
CA ARG A 134 -1.50 9.19 0.29
C ARG A 134 -0.48 9.23 1.42
N ASP A 135 0.58 10.00 1.21
CA ASP A 135 1.50 10.32 2.29
C ASP A 135 0.89 11.28 3.33
N HIS A 136 1.66 11.55 4.39
CA HIS A 136 1.26 12.46 5.46
C HIS A 136 1.03 13.91 4.96
N GLN A 137 1.62 14.30 3.82
CA GLN A 137 1.43 15.62 3.19
C GLN A 137 0.21 15.65 2.25
N GLY A 138 -0.32 14.48 1.85
CA GLY A 138 -1.46 14.32 0.96
C GLY A 138 -1.10 13.99 -0.49
N HIS A 139 0.17 13.78 -0.83
CA HIS A 139 0.58 13.32 -2.16
C HIS A 139 0.07 11.91 -2.42
N LEU A 140 -0.46 11.66 -3.62
CA LEU A 140 -0.92 10.34 -4.02
C LEU A 140 0.24 9.37 -4.15
N ILE A 141 0.01 8.15 -3.66
CA ILE A 141 0.86 7.00 -3.95
C ILE A 141 0.38 6.39 -5.25
N GLY A 142 1.30 6.20 -6.19
CA GLY A 142 1.08 5.61 -7.50
C GLY A 142 2.06 4.48 -7.80
N THR A 143 1.92 3.90 -8.99
CA THR A 143 2.82 2.87 -9.52
C THR A 143 3.81 3.48 -10.51
N HIS A 144 5.05 3.01 -10.47
CA HIS A 144 6.11 3.49 -11.34
C HIS A 144 7.00 2.32 -11.81
N HIS A 145 7.41 2.35 -13.07
CA HIS A 145 8.43 1.46 -13.62
C HIS A 145 9.31 2.25 -14.59
N ASP A 146 10.43 1.65 -14.96
CA ASP A 146 11.31 2.21 -15.99
C ASP A 146 10.52 2.40 -17.30
N PRO A 147 10.41 3.64 -17.83
CA PRO A 147 9.69 3.92 -19.08
C PRO A 147 10.21 3.16 -20.30
N ALA A 148 11.46 2.66 -20.27
CA ALA A 148 12.02 1.84 -21.34
C ALA A 148 11.49 0.40 -21.35
N VAL A 149 10.70 0.00 -20.34
CA VAL A 149 10.19 -1.36 -20.19
C VAL A 149 8.68 -1.40 -20.49
N ASP A 150 8.31 -1.83 -21.69
CA ASP A 150 6.90 -1.90 -22.13
C ASP A 150 6.02 -2.82 -21.28
N LYS A 151 6.60 -3.90 -20.75
CA LYS A 151 5.90 -4.92 -19.96
C LYS A 151 6.67 -5.19 -18.67
N PRO A 152 6.59 -4.28 -17.68
CA PRO A 152 7.33 -4.42 -16.45
C PRO A 152 6.82 -5.65 -15.70
N PHE A 153 7.75 -6.48 -15.21
CA PHE A 153 7.42 -7.60 -14.34
C PHE A 153 6.73 -7.10 -13.06
N PHE A 154 7.25 -6.02 -12.48
CA PHE A 154 6.70 -5.38 -11.30
C PHE A 154 6.79 -3.86 -11.45
N LYS A 155 6.04 -3.13 -10.62
CA LYS A 155 6.08 -1.67 -10.54
C LYS A 155 6.34 -1.26 -9.09
N TYR A 156 7.17 -0.25 -8.88
CA TYR A 156 7.40 0.36 -7.58
C TYR A 156 6.20 1.18 -7.14
N LEU A 157 5.90 1.19 -5.84
CA LEU A 157 4.99 2.17 -5.25
C LEU A 157 5.76 3.43 -4.88
N ARG A 158 5.31 4.59 -5.37
CA ARG A 158 6.00 5.87 -5.18
C ARG A 158 5.03 7.02 -4.95
N VAL A 159 5.51 8.09 -4.34
CA VAL A 159 4.84 9.40 -4.32
C VAL A 159 5.44 10.33 -5.37
N LEU A 160 4.66 11.34 -5.79
CA LEU A 160 5.04 12.42 -6.73
C LEU A 160 5.31 11.98 -8.17
N GLU A 161 5.78 10.74 -8.37
CA GLU A 161 6.08 10.16 -9.67
C GLU A 161 5.28 8.86 -9.88
N GLY A 162 4.92 8.60 -11.14
CA GLY A 162 4.21 7.40 -11.53
C GLY A 162 2.76 7.65 -11.92
N ARG A 163 2.07 6.56 -12.20
CA ARG A 163 0.65 6.55 -12.53
C ARG A 163 -0.17 6.45 -11.25
N GLU A 164 -1.23 7.23 -11.13
CA GLU A 164 -2.17 7.11 -10.02
C GLU A 164 -2.69 5.67 -9.92
N ALA A 165 -2.73 5.15 -8.70
CA ALA A 165 -3.25 3.84 -8.41
C ALA A 165 -4.33 3.93 -7.34
N ILE A 166 -5.29 3.02 -7.44
CA ILE A 166 -6.22 2.71 -6.36
C ILE A 166 -5.78 1.42 -5.69
N PHE A 167 -6.16 1.28 -4.43
CA PHE A 167 -5.70 0.19 -3.58
C PHE A 167 -6.88 -0.54 -2.99
N ARG A 168 -6.75 -1.85 -2.91
CA ARG A 168 -7.66 -2.73 -2.18
C ARG A 168 -6.96 -3.20 -0.92
N ILE A 169 -7.56 -2.87 0.22
CA ILE A 169 -7.19 -3.41 1.52
C ILE A 169 -8.23 -4.47 1.88
N THR A 170 -7.79 -5.70 2.07
CA THR A 170 -8.66 -6.80 2.53
C THR A 170 -8.27 -7.17 3.95
N ARG A 171 -9.19 -6.99 4.90
CA ARG A 171 -9.00 -7.34 6.29
C ARG A 171 -8.86 -8.86 6.43
N ILE A 172 -7.85 -9.30 7.19
CA ILE A 172 -7.69 -10.70 7.56
C ILE A 172 -8.50 -10.96 8.83
N ARG A 173 -9.48 -11.86 8.75
CA ARG A 173 -10.21 -12.37 9.93
C ARG A 173 -9.43 -13.55 10.51
N GLY A 174 -9.23 -13.52 11.84
CA GLY A 174 -8.71 -14.65 12.61
C GLY A 174 -9.78 -15.65 12.98
#